data_AF-A0A382Q1T0-F1
#
_entry.id   AF-A0A382Q1T0-F1
#
_cell.length_a   1.000
_cell.length_b   1.000
_cell.length_c   1.000
_cell.angle_alpha   90.00
_cell.angle_beta   90.00
_cell.angle_gamma   90.00
#
_symmetry.space_group_name_H-M   'P 1'
#
loop_
_entity.id
_entity.type
_entity.pdbx_description
1 polymer ?
#
loop_
_entity_poly.entity_id
_entity_poly.type
_entity_poly.pdbx_seq_one_letter_code
_entity_poly.pdbx_strand_id
1 'polypeptide(L)' 'MLGLDYSVLQQCMHCGMCLPSCPTYADTLQERSSPRGRIALMRGVADGELAGSE' A
#
# COMPACT_ATOMS: atom_id res chain seq x y z
N MET A 1 20.44 -4.76 -0.14
CA MET A 1 19.46 -3.67 -0.28
C MET A 1 18.34 -4.20 -1.16
N LEU A 2 17.15 -4.42 -0.60
CA LEU A 2 16.04 -5.10 -1.27
C LEU A 2 15.80 -4.46 -2.64
N GLY A 3 15.86 -5.27 -3.71
CA GLY A 3 15.67 -4.83 -5.10
C GLY A 3 14.22 -4.48 -5.42
N LEU A 4 13.61 -3.62 -4.61
CA LEU A 4 12.26 -3.16 -4.82
C LEU A 4 12.27 -2.06 -5.89
N ASP A 5 11.62 -2.33 -7.02
CA ASP A 5 11.43 -1.31 -8.05
C ASP A 5 10.42 -0.26 -7.55
N TYR A 6 10.94 0.91 -7.19
CA TYR A 6 10.14 2.02 -6.69
C TYR A 6 9.07 2.50 -7.69
N SER A 7 9.28 2.28 -9.00
CA SER A 7 8.30 2.65 -10.01
C SER A 7 6.97 1.89 -9.85
N VAL A 8 7.02 0.65 -9.34
CA VAL A 8 5.83 -0.16 -9.04
C VAL A 8 5.03 0.47 -7.92
N LEU A 9 5.70 0.98 -6.88
CA LEU A 9 5.01 1.67 -5.80
C LEU A 9 4.30 2.90 -6.34
N GLN A 10 4.84 3.62 -7.32
CA GLN A 10 4.26 4.85 -7.88
C GLN A 10 3.02 4.64 -8.77
N GLN A 11 2.65 3.41 -9.11
CA GLN A 11 1.47 3.12 -9.95
C GLN A 11 0.14 3.37 -9.24
N CYS A 12 0.11 3.39 -7.90
CA CYS A 12 -1.10 3.75 -7.16
C CYS A 12 -1.38 5.25 -7.26
N MET A 13 -2.34 5.63 -8.11
CA MET A 13 -2.83 7.00 -8.28
C MET A 13 -4.05 7.34 -7.39
N HIS A 14 -4.26 6.54 -6.35
CA HIS A 14 -5.31 6.76 -5.35
C HIS A 14 -6.77 6.78 -5.86
N CYS A 15 -7.08 6.13 -6.99
CA CYS A 15 -8.42 6.11 -7.58
C CYS A 15 -9.44 5.19 -6.88
N GLY A 16 -9.02 4.28 -6.00
CA GLY A 16 -9.92 3.38 -5.27
C GLY A 16 -10.42 2.16 -6.05
N MET A 17 -10.01 1.96 -7.31
CA MET A 17 -10.47 0.84 -8.14
C MET A 17 -10.14 -0.55 -7.57
N CYS A 18 -9.14 -0.64 -6.68
CA CYS A 18 -8.78 -1.88 -6.00
C CYS A 18 -9.71 -2.24 -4.82
N LEU A 19 -10.50 -1.30 -4.29
CA LEU A 19 -11.31 -1.51 -3.09
C LEU A 19 -12.46 -2.52 -3.30
N PRO A 20 -13.27 -2.44 -4.38
CA PRO A 20 -14.36 -3.39 -4.58
C PRO A 20 -13.89 -4.83 -4.76
N SER A 21 -12.67 -5.02 -5.27
CA SER A 21 -12.07 -6.34 -5.50
C SER A 21 -11.30 -6.87 -4.28
N CYS A 22 -11.11 -6.07 -3.23
CA CYS A 22 -10.33 -6.45 -2.07
C CYS A 22 -11.20 -7.18 -1.02
N PRO A 23 -11.02 -8.49 -0.80
CA PRO A 23 -11.82 -9.23 0.18
C PRO A 23 -11.61 -8.71 1.61
N THR A 24 -10.36 -8.38 1.97
CA THR A 24 -10.07 -7.79 3.30
C THR A 24 -10.80 -6.47 3.50
N TYR A 25 -10.92 -5.63 2.48
CA TYR A 25 -11.66 -4.38 2.59
C TYR A 25 -13.17 -4.63 2.69
N ALA A 26 -13.70 -5.60 1.96
CA ALA A 26 -15.11 -5.99 2.07
C ALA A 26 -15.46 -6.47 3.50
N ASP A 27 -14.58 -7.24 4.13
CA ASP A 27 -14.83 -7.78 5.47
C ASP A 27 -14.61 -6.75 6.60
N THR A 28 -13.56 -5.93 6.47
CA THR A 28 -13.10 -5.05 7.57
C THR A 28 -13.53 -3.60 7.42
N LEU A 29 -13.84 -3.17 6.19
CA LEU A 29 -14.00 -1.76 5.79
C LEU A 29 -12.78 -0.89 6.12
N GLN A 30 -11.62 -1.50 6.36
CA GLN A 30 -10.38 -0.80 6.70
C GLN A 30 -9.51 -0.64 5.46
N GLU A 31 -9.48 0.57 4.89
CA GLU A 31 -8.69 0.85 3.68
C GLU A 31 -7.19 0.60 3.87
N ARG A 32 -6.65 0.86 5.06
CA ARG A 32 -5.24 0.58 5.40
C ARG A 32 -4.83 -0.89 5.17
N SER A 33 -5.80 -1.80 5.25
CA SER A 33 -5.59 -3.24 5.08
C SER A 33 -5.71 -3.70 3.62
N SER A 34 -6.26 -2.85 2.75
CA SER A 34 -6.42 -3.10 1.31
C SER A 34 -5.09 -3.03 0.53
N PRO A 35 -5.04 -3.49 -0.74
CA PRO A 35 -3.84 -3.39 -1.57
C PRO A 35 -3.26 -1.98 -1.62
N ARG A 36 -4.10 -0.95 -1.81
CA ARG A 36 -3.62 0.44 -1.84
C ARG A 36 -3.11 0.92 -0.48
N GLY A 37 -3.72 0.48 0.63
CA GLY A 37 -3.24 0.79 1.97
C GLY A 37 -1.85 0.22 2.22
N ARG A 38 -1.59 -1.00 1.73
CA ARG A 38 -0.27 -1.63 1.80
C ARG A 38 0.76 -0.94 0.91
N ILE A 39 0.38 -0.50 -0.30
CA ILE A 39 1.27 0.29 -1.16
C ILE A 39 1.65 1.61 -0.48
N ALA A 40 0.70 2.30 0.15
CA ALA A 40 0.98 3.52 0.90
C ALA A 40 1.95 3.27 2.06
N LEU A 41 1.80 2.16 2.79
CA LEU A 41 2.74 1.77 3.85
C LEU A 41 4.15 1.47 3.30
N MET A 42 4.23 0.73 2.19
CA MET A 42 5.52 0.43 1.53
C MET A 42 6.21 1.69 1.02
N ARG A 43 5.45 2.65 0.46
CA ARG A 43 5.98 3.97 0.07
C ARG A 43 6.53 4.71 1.27
N GLY A 44 5.77 4.82 2.37
CA GLY A 44 6.25 5.51 3.56
C GLY A 44 7.56 4.92 4.11
N VAL A 45 7.74 3.60 4.04
CA VAL A 45 9.02 2.97 4.41
C VAL A 45 10.13 3.30 3.39
N ALA A 46 9.85 3.25 2.09
CA ALA A 46 10.81 3.55 1.03
C ALA A 46 11.23 5.04 1.02
N ASP A 47 10.31 5.93 1.35
CA ASP A 47 10.50 7.38 1.41
C ASP A 47 11.15 7.82 2.75
N GLY A 48 11.35 6.88 3.68
CA GLY A 48 11.91 7.16 5.01
C GLY A 48 10.96 7.89 5.96
N GLU A 49 9.68 8.02 5.58
CA GLU A 49 8.62 8.64 6.39
C GLU A 49 8.13 7.70 7.51
N LEU A 50 8.27 6.39 7.31
CA LEU A 50 7.89 5.36 8.26
C LEU A 50 9.11 4.48 8.59
N ALA A 51 9.37 4.30 9.88
CA ALA A 51 10.28 3.26 10.32
C ALA A 51 9.58 1.89 10.20
N GLY A 52 10.25 0.93 9.57
CA GLY A 52 9.86 -0.47 9.73
C GLY A 52 10.03 -0.84 11.20
N SER A 53 8.99 -1.37 11.83
CA SER A 53 9.13 -1.98 13.15
C SER A 53 10.11 -3.14 13.04
N GLU A 54 11.16 -3.14 13.86
CA GLU A 54 12.15 -4.23 13.97
C GLU A 54 11.52 -5.54 14.44
#